data_AF-A2T9E0-F1
#
_entry.id   AF-A2T9E0-F1
#
_cell.length_a   1.000
_cell.length_b   1.000
_cell.length_c   1.000
_cell.angle_alpha   90.00
_cell.angle_beta   90.00
_cell.angle_gamma   90.00
#
_symmetry.space_group_name_H-M   'P 1'
#
loop_
_entity.id
_entity.type
_entity.pdbx_description
1 polymer ?
#
loop_
_entity_poly.entity_id
_entity_poly.type
_entity_poly.pdbx_seq_one_letter_code
_entity_poly.pdbx_strand_id
1 'polypeptide(L)'
;AINEFTLSCAGYCVATYVLGVADRHSDNIMVKRNGQLFHIDFGHILGHFKEKFGVRRERVPFVLTHDFVYVINKGCNDREAKEFCHFQELCEHAFLTLRKHGCLILSLFSMMISTGLPELSSEKDLNYLRDTLVLDYTEEKAREHFRAKFSEALANSWKTSLNWASHNFSKNNK
;
A
#
# COMPACT_ATOMS: atom_id res chain seq x y z
N ALA A 1 -10.69 15.17 11.41
CA ALA A 1 -9.23 15.02 11.26
C ALA A 1 -8.79 13.56 11.39
N ILE A 2 -8.76 12.98 12.61
CA ILE A 2 -8.25 11.60 12.78
C ILE A 2 -9.07 10.56 12.01
N ASN A 3 -10.40 10.64 12.06
CA ASN A 3 -11.26 9.72 11.27
C ASN A 3 -10.98 9.79 9.77
N GLU A 4 -10.86 11.01 9.22
CA GLU A 4 -10.50 11.23 7.81
C GLU A 4 -9.13 10.62 7.48
N PHE A 5 -8.16 10.79 8.38
CA PHE A 5 -6.84 10.20 8.25
C PHE A 5 -6.93 8.66 8.24
N THR A 6 -7.62 8.06 9.21
CA THR A 6 -7.77 6.60 9.31
C THR A 6 -8.42 6.01 8.07
N LEU A 7 -9.52 6.59 7.59
CA LEU A 7 -10.24 6.10 6.40
C LEU A 7 -9.41 6.25 5.13
N SER A 8 -8.80 7.43 4.91
CA SER A 8 -7.98 7.67 3.73
C SER A 8 -6.69 6.85 3.74
N CYS A 9 -6.05 6.70 4.90
CA CYS A 9 -4.89 5.82 5.07
C CYS A 9 -5.26 4.37 4.76
N ALA A 10 -6.39 3.85 5.27
CA ALA A 10 -6.82 2.48 5.01
C ALA A 10 -7.05 2.26 3.50
N GLY A 11 -7.73 3.21 2.85
CA GLY A 11 -7.95 3.18 1.40
C GLY A 11 -6.65 3.16 0.60
N TYR A 12 -5.69 4.04 0.92
CA TYR A 12 -4.41 4.10 0.21
C TYR A 12 -3.49 2.93 0.52
N CYS A 13 -3.47 2.39 1.75
CA CYS A 13 -2.71 1.19 2.08
C CYS A 13 -3.14 0.02 1.19
N VAL A 14 -4.45 -0.19 1.04
CA VAL A 14 -4.99 -1.25 0.20
C VAL A 14 -4.80 -0.95 -1.29
N ALA A 15 -5.08 0.27 -1.74
CA ALA A 15 -4.96 0.64 -3.15
C ALA A 15 -3.51 0.52 -3.64
N THR A 16 -2.54 1.00 -2.85
CA THR A 16 -1.11 0.92 -3.22
C THR A 16 -0.58 -0.50 -3.16
N TYR A 17 -1.07 -1.33 -2.23
CA TYR A 17 -0.80 -2.76 -2.21
C TYR A 17 -1.29 -3.43 -3.50
N VAL A 18 -2.59 -3.29 -3.81
CA VAL A 18 -3.22 -3.95 -4.95
C VAL A 18 -2.59 -3.51 -6.27
N LEU A 19 -2.34 -2.22 -6.44
CA LEU A 19 -1.77 -1.65 -7.67
C LEU A 19 -0.23 -1.81 -7.74
N GLY A 20 0.42 -2.28 -6.68
CA GLY A 20 1.87 -2.41 -6.63
C GLY A 20 2.60 -1.09 -6.83
N VAL A 21 2.08 -0.01 -6.23
CA VAL A 21 2.65 1.33 -6.37
C VAL A 21 3.97 1.40 -5.61
N ALA A 22 5.04 1.71 -6.33
CA ALA A 22 6.38 1.77 -5.80
C ALA A 22 6.84 3.19 -5.44
N ASP A 23 8.06 3.28 -4.90
CA ASP A 23 8.74 4.50 -4.46
C ASP A 23 7.94 5.30 -3.42
N ARG A 24 7.36 4.59 -2.44
CA ARG A 24 6.52 5.21 -1.39
C ARG A 24 7.37 5.72 -0.22
N HIS A 25 7.73 7.00 -0.29
CA HIS A 25 8.41 7.75 0.77
C HIS A 25 7.63 8.98 1.22
N SER A 26 8.12 9.64 2.28
CA SER A 26 7.53 10.84 2.90
C SER A 26 7.14 11.93 1.88
N ASP A 27 7.96 12.19 0.86
CA ASP A 27 7.64 13.23 -0.14
C ASP A 27 6.50 12.85 -1.09
N ASN A 28 6.17 11.56 -1.21
CA ASN A 28 5.12 11.06 -2.11
C ASN A 28 3.80 10.80 -1.39
N ILE A 29 3.73 11.12 -0.09
CA ILE A 29 2.54 10.96 0.74
C ILE A 29 2.23 12.29 1.42
N MET A 30 1.09 12.86 1.07
CA MET A 30 0.66 14.17 1.53
C MET A 30 -0.55 14.04 2.45
N VAL A 31 -0.70 15.00 3.36
CA VAL A 31 -1.84 15.08 4.27
C VAL A 31 -2.45 16.47 4.20
N LYS A 32 -3.75 16.55 3.93
CA LYS A 32 -4.50 17.81 3.96
C LYS A 32 -4.77 18.26 5.40
N ARG A 33 -5.03 19.56 5.58
CA ARG A 33 -5.38 20.15 6.89
C ARG A 33 -6.62 19.52 7.54
N ASN A 34 -7.54 18.95 6.75
CA ASN A 34 -8.72 18.24 7.26
C ASN A 34 -8.40 16.81 7.77
N GLY A 35 -7.16 16.33 7.58
CA GLY A 35 -6.70 14.99 7.96
C GLY A 35 -6.63 13.99 6.80
N GLN A 36 -7.12 14.33 5.60
CA GLN A 36 -7.12 13.40 4.47
C GLN A 36 -5.69 13.12 3.98
N LEU A 37 -5.29 11.85 4.01
CA LEU A 37 -4.04 11.35 3.44
C LEU A 37 -4.23 11.01 1.96
N PHE A 38 -3.25 11.34 1.13
CA PHE A 38 -3.24 10.95 -0.27
C PHE A 38 -1.83 10.75 -0.82
N HIS A 39 -1.71 9.86 -1.80
CA HIS A 39 -0.45 9.58 -2.48
C HIS A 39 -0.37 10.40 -3.77
N ILE A 40 0.85 10.81 -4.13
CA ILE A 40 1.18 11.48 -5.39
C ILE A 40 2.32 10.73 -6.10
N ASP A 41 2.59 11.10 -7.35
CA ASP A 41 3.67 10.52 -8.16
C ASP A 41 3.57 8.99 -8.29
N PHE A 42 2.76 8.49 -9.23
CA PHE A 42 2.51 7.06 -9.45
C PHE A 42 3.42 6.47 -10.55
N GLY A 43 4.65 6.97 -10.68
CA GLY A 43 5.53 6.66 -11.81
C GLY A 43 5.92 5.19 -11.99
N HIS A 44 5.68 4.32 -10.99
CA HIS A 44 5.96 2.88 -11.07
C HIS A 44 4.86 2.08 -10.37
N ILE A 45 4.26 1.15 -11.11
CA ILE A 45 3.12 0.33 -10.67
C ILE A 45 3.32 -1.15 -11.04
N LEU A 46 2.40 -2.01 -10.62
CA LEU A 46 2.35 -3.45 -10.95
C LEU A 46 3.62 -4.23 -10.56
N GLY A 47 4.34 -3.76 -9.54
CA GLY A 47 5.52 -4.45 -9.05
C GLY A 47 6.77 -4.34 -9.93
N HIS A 48 6.78 -3.40 -10.88
CA HIS A 48 8.00 -2.98 -11.60
C HIS A 48 8.92 -2.15 -10.69
N PHE A 49 9.42 -2.79 -9.65
CA PHE A 49 10.27 -2.17 -8.64
C PHE A 49 11.69 -1.96 -9.19
N LYS A 50 12.25 -0.76 -8.96
CA LYS A 50 13.66 -0.49 -9.27
C LYS A 50 14.57 -1.41 -8.44
N GLU A 51 15.39 -2.20 -9.11
CA GLU A 51 16.46 -2.97 -8.47
C GLU A 51 17.69 -2.08 -8.30
N LYS A 52 18.32 -2.12 -7.11
CA LYS A 52 19.63 -1.50 -6.88
C LYS A 52 20.60 -2.61 -6.45
N PHE A 53 21.66 -2.83 -7.23
CA PHE A 53 22.64 -3.90 -7.00
C PHE A 53 22.03 -5.31 -6.91
N GLY A 54 21.03 -5.62 -7.76
CA GLY A 54 20.38 -6.95 -7.79
C GLY A 54 19.44 -7.23 -6.62
N VAL A 55 19.10 -6.22 -5.82
CA VAL A 55 18.15 -6.33 -4.71
C VAL A 55 16.96 -5.41 -4.96
N ARG A 56 15.75 -5.96 -4.88
CA ARG A 56 14.50 -5.17 -4.91
C ARG A 56 14.50 -4.18 -3.75
N ARG A 57 14.35 -2.89 -4.06
CA ARG A 57 14.33 -1.82 -3.06
C ARG A 57 13.11 -1.90 -2.15
N GLU A 58 11.98 -2.37 -2.65
CA GLU A 58 10.75 -2.50 -1.88
C GLU A 58 10.55 -3.93 -1.40
N ARG A 59 10.56 -4.05 -0.07
CA ARG A 59 10.46 -5.33 0.65
C ARG A 59 9.18 -5.45 1.47
N VAL A 60 8.35 -4.41 1.49
CA VAL A 60 7.11 -4.38 2.27
C VAL A 60 5.92 -4.32 1.33
N PRO A 61 4.82 -5.03 1.65
CA PRO A 61 3.67 -5.12 0.76
C PRO A 61 2.91 -3.79 0.63
N PHE A 62 2.93 -2.94 1.67
CA PHE A 62 2.48 -1.56 1.60
C PHE A 62 3.13 -0.74 2.72
N VAL A 63 3.01 0.57 2.62
CA VAL A 63 3.54 1.50 3.61
C VAL A 63 2.58 1.62 4.79
N LEU A 64 3.08 1.22 5.96
CA LEU A 64 2.48 1.52 7.26
C LEU A 64 3.61 1.93 8.20
N THR A 65 3.77 3.22 8.46
CA THR A 65 4.83 3.75 9.32
C THR A 65 4.39 3.89 10.76
N HIS A 66 5.37 4.03 11.66
CA HIS A 66 5.09 4.22 13.08
C HIS A 66 4.27 5.50 13.31
N ASP A 67 4.54 6.56 12.56
CA ASP A 67 3.81 7.83 12.65
C ASP A 67 2.33 7.67 12.29
N PHE A 68 2.00 6.85 11.29
CA PHE A 68 0.61 6.60 10.91
C PHE A 68 -0.12 5.82 12.00
N VAL A 69 0.53 4.80 12.55
CA VAL A 69 0.01 4.02 13.68
C VAL A 69 -0.24 4.95 14.88
N TYR A 70 0.70 5.85 15.18
CA TYR A 70 0.58 6.81 16.27
C TYR A 70 -0.63 7.75 16.11
N VAL A 71 -0.87 8.26 14.89
CA VAL A 71 -2.03 9.11 14.59
C VAL A 71 -3.34 8.34 14.69
N ILE A 72 -3.40 7.12 14.14
CA ILE A 72 -4.58 6.23 14.20
C ILE A 72 -4.94 5.94 15.66
N ASN A 73 -3.93 5.67 16.48
CA ASN A 73 -4.07 5.40 17.91
C ASN A 73 -4.25 6.65 18.77
N LYS A 74 -4.47 7.83 18.17
CA LYS A 74 -4.68 9.10 18.88
C LYS A 74 -3.56 9.42 19.89
N GLY A 75 -2.33 9.03 19.56
CA GLY A 75 -1.13 9.26 20.36
C GLY A 75 -0.75 8.11 21.31
N CYS A 76 -1.47 6.99 21.29
CA CYS A 76 -1.10 5.80 22.05
C CYS A 76 -0.13 4.91 21.27
N ASN A 77 0.94 4.45 21.92
CA ASN A 77 1.92 3.52 21.34
C ASN A 77 1.49 2.05 21.38
N ASP A 78 0.27 1.79 21.86
CA ASP A 78 -0.26 0.44 21.98
C ASP A 78 -0.77 -0.09 20.63
N ARG A 79 -0.15 -1.16 20.13
CA ARG A 79 -0.53 -1.80 18.86
C ARG A 79 -1.78 -2.67 18.99
N GLU A 80 -2.22 -2.96 20.21
CA GLU A 80 -3.47 -3.68 20.50
C GLU A 80 -4.62 -2.71 20.82
N ALA A 81 -4.41 -1.41 20.60
CA ALA A 81 -5.46 -0.40 20.76
C ALA A 81 -6.66 -0.71 19.86
N LYS A 82 -7.87 -0.47 20.39
CA LYS A 82 -9.14 -0.68 19.67
C LYS A 82 -9.17 0.10 18.35
N GLU A 83 -8.60 1.28 18.33
CA GLU A 83 -8.44 2.12 17.14
C GLU A 83 -7.64 1.43 16.04
N PHE A 84 -6.55 0.76 16.39
CA PHE A 84 -5.73 0.04 15.41
C PHE A 84 -6.44 -1.20 14.88
N CYS A 85 -7.12 -1.95 15.75
CA CYS A 85 -7.95 -3.08 15.34
C CYS A 85 -9.02 -2.63 14.33
N HIS A 86 -9.69 -1.51 14.60
CA HIS A 86 -10.67 -0.94 13.68
C HIS A 86 -10.05 -0.53 12.34
N PHE A 87 -8.85 0.05 12.35
CA PHE A 87 -8.11 0.35 11.12
C PHE A 87 -7.79 -0.90 10.30
N GLN A 88 -7.38 -2.00 10.96
CA GLN A 88 -7.13 -3.26 10.28
C GLN A 88 -8.42 -3.82 9.65
N GLU A 89 -9.55 -3.78 10.36
CA GLU A 89 -10.85 -4.18 9.82
C GLU A 89 -11.26 -3.36 8.59
N LEU A 90 -11.02 -2.04 8.61
CA LEU A 90 -11.26 -1.18 7.46
C LEU A 90 -10.40 -1.57 6.25
N CYS A 91 -9.13 -1.91 6.47
CA CYS A 91 -8.23 -2.37 5.41
C CYS A 91 -8.69 -3.72 4.83
N GLU A 92 -9.06 -4.67 5.69
CA GLU A 92 -9.60 -5.97 5.27
C GLU A 92 -10.89 -5.78 4.45
N HIS A 93 -11.80 -4.93 4.91
CA HIS A 93 -13.05 -4.65 4.22
C HIS A 93 -12.81 -4.01 2.84
N ALA A 94 -11.91 -3.03 2.76
CA ALA A 94 -11.54 -2.38 1.50
C ALA A 94 -10.89 -3.36 0.51
N PHE A 95 -10.00 -4.24 0.98
CA PHE A 95 -9.37 -5.28 0.15
C PHE A 95 -10.41 -6.23 -0.43
N LEU A 96 -11.32 -6.75 0.40
CA LEU A 96 -12.36 -7.67 -0.07
C LEU A 96 -13.34 -7.00 -1.03
N THR A 97 -13.63 -5.71 -0.81
CA THR A 97 -14.47 -4.93 -1.73
C THR A 97 -13.80 -4.78 -3.09
N LEU A 98 -12.51 -4.42 -3.15
CA LEU A 98 -11.77 -4.38 -4.41
C LEU A 98 -11.71 -5.76 -5.08
N ARG A 99 -11.49 -6.81 -4.29
CA ARG A 99 -11.44 -8.20 -4.78
C ARG A 99 -12.74 -8.61 -5.49
N LYS A 100 -13.91 -8.22 -4.97
CA LYS A 100 -15.22 -8.47 -5.61
C LYS A 100 -15.31 -7.85 -7.00
N HIS A 101 -14.60 -6.75 -7.24
CA HIS A 101 -14.51 -6.07 -8.54
C HIS A 101 -13.22 -6.40 -9.31
N GLY A 102 -12.48 -7.45 -8.92
CA GLY A 102 -11.18 -7.79 -9.50
C GLY A 102 -11.22 -8.04 -11.02
N CYS A 103 -12.27 -8.67 -11.54
CA CYS A 103 -12.43 -8.88 -12.99
C CYS A 103 -12.57 -7.56 -13.75
N LEU A 104 -13.26 -6.57 -13.19
CA LEU A 104 -13.38 -5.23 -13.78
C LEU A 104 -12.02 -4.54 -13.80
N ILE A 105 -11.28 -4.58 -12.68
CA ILE A 105 -9.94 -4.00 -12.58
C ILE A 105 -9.01 -4.63 -13.62
N LEU A 106 -8.99 -5.96 -13.72
CA LEU A 106 -8.19 -6.67 -14.73
C LEU A 106 -8.58 -6.28 -16.16
N SER A 107 -9.87 -6.11 -16.44
CA SER A 107 -10.35 -5.71 -17.76
C SER A 107 -9.90 -4.29 -18.13
N LEU A 108 -9.96 -3.36 -17.17
CA LEU A 108 -9.47 -1.99 -17.37
C LEU A 108 -7.97 -1.98 -17.69
N PHE A 109 -7.17 -2.73 -16.93
CA PHE A 109 -5.73 -2.85 -17.19
C PHE A 109 -5.42 -3.59 -18.50
N SER A 110 -6.21 -4.61 -18.88
CA SER A 110 -6.06 -5.28 -20.17
C SER A 110 -6.23 -4.32 -21.33
N MET A 111 -7.22 -3.42 -21.27
CA MET A 111 -7.42 -2.38 -22.29
C MET A 111 -6.28 -1.35 -22.32
N MET A 112 -5.57 -1.16 -21.21
CA MET A 112 -4.45 -0.22 -21.13
C MET A 112 -3.14 -0.76 -21.75
N ILE A 113 -3.02 -2.06 -22.03
CA ILE A 113 -1.80 -2.64 -22.63
C ILE A 113 -1.44 -1.93 -23.96
N SER A 114 -2.45 -1.57 -24.76
CA SER A 114 -2.24 -0.90 -26.04
C SER A 114 -1.81 0.57 -25.93
N THR A 115 -1.74 1.14 -24.73
CA THR A 115 -1.37 2.55 -24.51
C THR A 115 0.12 2.81 -24.52
N GLY A 116 0.95 1.75 -24.50
CA GLY A 116 2.41 1.87 -24.51
C GLY A 116 3.02 2.21 -23.14
N LEU A 117 2.30 1.97 -22.04
CA LEU A 117 2.84 2.11 -20.69
C LEU A 117 3.94 1.06 -20.46
N PRO A 118 5.18 1.45 -20.10
CA PRO A 118 6.28 0.51 -19.92
C PRO A 118 6.00 -0.58 -18.89
N GLU A 119 5.31 -0.24 -17.82
CA GLU A 119 4.94 -1.14 -16.71
C GLU A 119 3.80 -2.11 -17.06
N LEU A 120 3.14 -1.93 -18.22
CA LEU A 120 1.99 -2.70 -18.66
C LEU A 120 2.12 -2.98 -20.16
N SER A 121 3.05 -3.88 -20.48
CA SER A 121 3.44 -4.19 -21.86
C SER A 121 2.82 -5.48 -22.38
N SER A 122 2.38 -6.35 -21.47
CA SER A 122 1.87 -7.67 -21.82
C SER A 122 0.81 -8.16 -20.83
N GLU A 123 0.03 -9.17 -21.22
CA GLU A 123 -0.91 -9.84 -20.32
C GLU A 123 -0.22 -10.45 -19.09
N LYS A 124 1.09 -10.75 -19.16
CA LYS A 124 1.85 -11.26 -18.01
C LYS A 124 1.91 -10.24 -16.87
N ASP A 125 1.88 -8.96 -17.17
CA ASP A 125 1.88 -7.88 -16.17
C ASP A 125 0.55 -7.86 -15.38
N LEU A 126 -0.55 -8.35 -15.98
CA LEU A 126 -1.84 -8.48 -15.30
C LEU A 126 -1.84 -9.56 -14.21
N ASN A 127 -0.92 -10.53 -14.29
CA ASN A 127 -0.80 -11.57 -13.26
C ASN A 127 -0.48 -10.96 -11.89
N TYR A 128 0.24 -9.84 -11.84
CA TYR A 128 0.48 -9.12 -10.59
C TYR A 128 -0.84 -8.78 -9.87
N LEU A 129 -1.82 -8.22 -10.59
CA LEU A 129 -3.14 -7.89 -10.02
C LEU A 129 -3.91 -9.14 -9.62
N ARG A 130 -3.85 -10.19 -10.44
CA ARG A 130 -4.51 -11.47 -10.18
C ARG A 130 -3.99 -12.11 -8.89
N ASP A 131 -2.67 -12.16 -8.73
CA ASP A 131 -1.99 -12.75 -7.59
C ASP A 131 -2.21 -11.91 -6.33
N THR A 132 -2.13 -10.58 -6.46
CA THR A 132 -2.29 -9.66 -5.32
C THR A 132 -3.72 -9.62 -4.80
N LEU A 133 -4.72 -9.67 -5.69
CA LEU A 133 -6.14 -9.80 -5.31
C LEU A 133 -6.53 -11.24 -4.94
N VAL A 134 -5.61 -12.21 -5.09
CA VAL A 134 -5.80 -13.62 -4.72
C VAL A 134 -7.05 -14.19 -5.40
N LEU A 135 -7.21 -13.90 -6.71
CA LEU A 135 -8.48 -14.14 -7.41
C LEU A 135 -8.87 -15.62 -7.51
N ASP A 136 -7.88 -16.52 -7.49
CA ASP A 136 -8.04 -17.97 -7.66
C ASP A 136 -8.47 -18.72 -6.39
N TYR A 137 -8.60 -18.04 -5.25
CA TYR A 137 -8.92 -18.65 -3.97
C TYR A 137 -10.25 -18.14 -3.39
N THR A 138 -10.76 -18.78 -2.34
CA THR A 138 -11.97 -18.33 -1.66
C THR A 138 -11.76 -16.99 -0.96
N GLU A 139 -12.87 -16.32 -0.61
CA GLU A 139 -12.81 -15.04 0.11
C GLU A 139 -12.07 -15.19 1.45
N GLU A 140 -12.25 -16.31 2.15
CA GLU A 140 -11.59 -16.61 3.43
C GLU A 140 -10.07 -16.70 3.27
N LYS A 141 -9.60 -17.46 2.26
CA LYS A 141 -8.17 -17.58 1.98
C LYS A 141 -7.55 -16.24 1.55
N ALA A 142 -8.28 -15.44 0.76
CA ALA A 142 -7.84 -14.11 0.38
C ALA A 142 -7.73 -13.18 1.60
N ARG A 143 -8.68 -13.26 2.54
CA ARG A 143 -8.65 -12.51 3.80
C ARG A 143 -7.45 -12.90 4.67
N GLU A 144 -7.19 -14.19 4.82
CA GLU A 144 -6.02 -14.70 5.55
C GLU A 144 -4.70 -14.26 4.91
N HIS A 145 -4.61 -14.32 3.58
CA HIS A 145 -3.45 -13.82 2.85
C HIS A 145 -3.20 -12.33 3.10
N PHE A 146 -4.26 -11.50 3.01
CA PHE A 146 -4.15 -10.08 3.28
C PHE A 146 -3.74 -9.79 4.74
N ARG A 147 -4.29 -10.51 5.73
CA ARG A 147 -3.89 -10.40 7.14
C ARG A 147 -2.42 -10.72 7.38
N ALA A 148 -1.90 -11.74 6.69
CA ALA A 148 -0.48 -12.08 6.76
C ALA A 148 0.39 -10.94 6.21
N LYS A 149 0.00 -10.35 5.07
CA LYS A 149 0.69 -9.19 4.46
C LYS A 149 0.60 -7.93 5.32
N PHE A 150 -0.54 -7.70 5.97
CA PHE A 150 -0.72 -6.61 6.91
C PHE A 150 0.21 -6.75 8.12
N SER A 151 0.26 -7.95 8.71
CA SER A 151 1.18 -8.27 9.80
C SER A 151 2.65 -8.10 9.41
N GLU A 152 3.03 -8.50 8.19
CA GLU A 152 4.37 -8.31 7.63
C GLU A 152 4.73 -6.82 7.50
N ALA A 153 3.81 -5.99 7.01
CA ALA A 153 3.99 -4.54 6.92
C ALA A 153 4.15 -3.92 8.31
N LEU A 154 3.32 -4.33 9.28
CA LEU A 154 3.39 -3.84 10.66
C LEU A 154 4.70 -4.22 11.35
N ALA A 155 5.18 -5.45 11.18
CA ALA A 155 6.46 -5.91 11.72
C ALA A 155 7.65 -5.10 11.16
N ASN A 156 7.55 -4.64 9.91
CA ASN A 156 8.58 -3.84 9.25
C ASN A 156 8.35 -2.33 9.37
N SER A 157 7.29 -1.86 10.05
CA SER A 157 6.94 -0.43 10.20
C SER A 157 8.09 0.43 10.73
N TRP A 158 8.88 -0.08 11.68
CA TRP A 158 10.07 0.60 12.20
C TRP A 158 11.16 0.78 11.13
N LYS A 159 11.40 -0.26 10.31
CA LYS A 159 12.36 -0.17 9.20
C LYS A 159 11.89 0.82 8.15
N THR A 160 10.60 0.84 7.83
CA THR A 160 10.01 1.83 6.91
C THR A 160 10.20 3.25 7.43
N SER A 161 9.95 3.46 8.73
CA SER A 161 10.14 4.76 9.39
C SER A 161 11.61 5.21 9.38
N LEU A 162 12.55 4.29 9.62
CA LEU A 162 13.99 4.56 9.51
C LEU A 162 14.42 4.88 8.06
N ASN A 163 13.89 4.16 7.07
CA ASN A 163 14.16 4.43 5.67
C ASN A 163 13.69 5.84 5.27
N TRP A 164 12.52 6.26 5.76
CA TRP A 164 12.00 7.62 5.55
C TRP A 164 12.85 8.69 6.23
N ALA A 165 13.25 8.46 7.49
CA ALA A 165 14.14 9.37 8.19
C ALA A 165 15.46 9.55 7.43
N SER A 166 16.08 8.46 7.00
CA SER A 166 17.31 8.48 6.20
C SER A 166 17.14 9.22 4.87
N HIS A 167 16.01 9.04 4.18
CA HIS A 167 15.69 9.79 2.96
C HIS A 167 15.63 11.30 3.21
N ASN A 168 14.96 11.73 4.28
CA ASN A 168 14.87 13.14 4.67
C ASN A 168 16.25 13.71 5.08
N PHE A 169 17.07 12.96 5.84
CA PHE A 169 18.41 13.40 6.25
C PHE A 169 19.37 13.55 5.07
N SER A 170 19.34 12.63 4.10
CA SER A 170 20.15 12.71 2.88
C SER A 170 19.83 13.96 2.04
N LYS A 171 18.58 14.44 2.11
CA LYS A 171 18.16 15.69 1.45
C LYS A 171 18.58 16.95 2.20
N ASN A 172 18.51 16.95 3.53
CA ASN A 172 18.93 18.11 4.34
C ASN A 172 20.44 18.35 4.34
N ASN A 173 21.25 17.37 3.92
CA ASN A 173 22.70 17.49 3.76
C ASN A 173 23.14 17.84 2.34
N LYS A 174 22.22 18.29 1.47
CA LYS A 174 22.50 18.89 0.16
C LYS A 174 22.08 20.35 0.14
#